data_AF-A0A521RWL3-F1
#
_entry.id   AF-A0A521RWL3-F1
#
_cell.length_a   1.000
_cell.length_b   1.000
_cell.length_c   1.000
_cell.angle_alpha   90.00
_cell.angle_beta   90.00
_cell.angle_gamma   90.00
#
_symmetry.space_group_name_H-M   'P 1'
#
loop_
_entity.id
_entity.type
_entity.pdbx_description
1 polymer ?
#
loop_
_entity_poly.entity_id
_entity_poly.type
_entity_poly.pdbx_seq_one_letter_code
_entity_poly.pdbx_strand_id
1 'polypeptide(L)'
;PRSPGHTTVTSEFLFRPETIAAPGFDPTPVVELWDLISRQDWAVCERAQRGVASRAYRTGVYPRNDRLLFDFNELYRTAMGRPRLG
;
A
#
# COMPACT_ATOMS: atom_id res chain seq x y z
N PRO A 1 0.98 11.58 -2.83
CA PRO A 1 -0.13 11.49 -3.82
C PRO A 1 0.15 12.45 -4.99
N ARG A 2 -0.20 12.08 -6.23
CA ARG A 2 -0.02 12.97 -7.41
C ARG A 2 -1.35 13.36 -8.05
N SER A 3 -2.32 12.44 -8.08
CA SER A 3 -3.70 12.67 -8.52
C SER A 3 -4.60 11.56 -7.95
N PRO A 4 -5.94 11.62 -8.11
CA PRO A 4 -6.83 10.55 -7.64
C PRO A 4 -6.54 9.15 -8.21
N GLY A 5 -5.83 9.06 -9.35
CA GLY A 5 -5.45 7.80 -9.99
C GLY A 5 -3.95 7.55 -10.01
N HIS A 6 -3.14 8.31 -9.27
CA HIS A 6 -1.68 8.17 -9.29
C HIS A 6 -1.05 8.41 -7.91
N THR A 7 -0.30 7.41 -7.46
CA THR A 7 0.53 7.45 -6.25
C THR A 7 1.96 7.06 -6.60
N THR A 8 2.92 7.90 -6.23
CA THR A 8 4.35 7.53 -6.24
C THR A 8 4.67 6.85 -4.91
N VAL A 9 5.25 5.65 -4.95
CA VAL A 9 5.74 4.92 -3.77
C VAL A 9 7.26 4.93 -3.80
N THR A 10 7.89 5.32 -2.69
CA THR A 10 9.34 5.30 -2.52
C THR A 10 9.68 4.33 -1.42
N SER A 11 10.55 3.37 -1.71
CA SER A 11 10.98 2.33 -0.77
C SER A 11 12.44 2.57 -0.39
N GLU A 12 12.70 2.69 0.91
CA GLU A 12 14.05 2.82 1.47
C GLU A 12 14.36 1.57 2.31
N PHE A 13 15.48 0.90 2.00
CA PHE A 13 15.91 -0.29 2.71
C PHE A 13 16.97 0.09 3.74
N LEU A 14 16.56 0.11 5.00
CA LEU A 14 17.39 0.59 6.11
C LEU A 14 18.03 -0.60 6.84
N PHE A 15 19.35 -0.56 6.97
CA PHE A 15 20.15 -1.53 7.71
C PHE A 15 20.96 -0.81 8.80
N ARG A 16 21.34 -1.54 9.85
CA ARG A 16 22.25 -1.00 10.86
C ARG A 16 23.60 -0.66 10.22
N PRO A 17 24.27 0.46 10.60
CA PRO A 17 25.55 0.84 10.01
C PRO A 17 26.61 -0.26 10.08
N GLU A 18 26.66 -1.00 11.20
CA GLU A 18 27.62 -2.09 11.41
C GLU A 18 27.35 -3.28 10.48
N THR A 19 26.09 -3.49 10.09
CA THR A 19 25.70 -4.51 9.12
C THR A 19 26.18 -4.14 7.73
N ILE A 20 26.07 -2.86 7.35
CA ILE A 20 26.55 -2.36 6.05
C ILE A 20 28.08 -2.46 5.96
N ALA A 21 28.77 -2.19 7.07
CA ALA A 21 30.23 -2.25 7.13
C ALA A 21 30.80 -3.68 7.20
N ALA A 22 29.97 -4.70 7.42
CA ALA A 22 30.43 -6.08 7.58
C ALA A 22 30.95 -6.66 6.26
N PRO A 23 32.06 -7.43 6.26
CA PRO A 23 32.51 -8.16 5.08
C PRO A 23 31.42 -9.09 4.55
N GLY A 24 31.16 -9.02 3.24
CA GLY A 24 30.14 -9.85 2.60
C GLY A 24 28.70 -9.37 2.78
N PHE A 25 28.49 -8.14 3.26
CA PHE A 25 27.17 -7.51 3.23
C PHE A 25 26.67 -7.37 1.79
N ASP A 26 25.53 -8.01 1.50
CA ASP A 26 24.81 -7.91 0.24
C ASP A 26 23.30 -7.78 0.52
N PRO A 27 22.69 -6.60 0.30
CA PRO A 27 21.27 -6.40 0.50
C PRO A 27 20.43 -6.89 -0.69
N THR A 28 21.06 -7.29 -1.81
CA THR A 28 20.38 -7.59 -3.08
C THR A 28 19.23 -8.56 -2.94
N PRO A 29 19.35 -9.72 -2.25
CA PRO A 29 18.24 -10.66 -2.14
C PRO A 29 17.02 -10.08 -1.41
N VAL A 30 17.26 -9.22 -0.41
CA VAL A 30 16.19 -8.54 0.33
C VAL A 30 15.51 -7.52 -0.57
N VAL A 31 16.29 -6.70 -1.26
CA VAL A 31 15.77 -5.66 -2.16
C VAL A 31 14.97 -6.29 -3.30
N GLU A 32 15.50 -7.32 -3.96
CA GLU A 32 14.85 -8.00 -5.08
C GLU A 32 13.52 -8.65 -4.67
N LEU A 33 13.47 -9.31 -3.51
CA LEU A 33 12.25 -9.90 -3.00
C LEU A 33 11.17 -8.83 -2.75
N TRP A 34 11.53 -7.74 -2.08
CA TRP A 34 10.59 -6.66 -1.79
C TRP A 34 10.15 -5.91 -3.04
N ASP A 35 11.04 -5.72 -4.01
CA ASP A 35 10.72 -5.10 -5.29
C ASP A 35 9.75 -5.98 -6.11
N LEU A 36 9.94 -7.31 -6.11
CA LEU A 36 9.00 -8.25 -6.71
C LEU A 36 7.61 -8.18 -6.05
N ILE A 37 7.56 -8.27 -4.71
CA ILE A 37 6.28 -8.21 -3.97
C ILE A 37 5.58 -6.87 -4.22
N SER A 38 6.32 -5.76 -4.16
CA SER A 38 5.77 -4.42 -4.38
C SER A 38 5.13 -4.30 -5.76
N ARG A 39 5.80 -4.80 -6.81
CA ARG A 39 5.22 -4.81 -8.17
C ARG A 39 3.95 -5.64 -8.28
N GLN A 40 3.87 -6.77 -7.58
CA GLN A 40 2.66 -7.60 -7.55
C GLN A 40 1.50 -6.86 -6.88
N ASP A 41 1.75 -6.19 -5.75
CA ASP A 41 0.75 -5.39 -5.04
C ASP A 41 0.26 -4.21 -5.88
N TRP A 42 1.17 -3.48 -6.54
CA TRP A 42 0.80 -2.36 -7.41
C TRP A 42 -0.11 -2.81 -8.55
N ALA A 43 0.17 -3.96 -9.17
CA ALA A 43 -0.69 -4.51 -10.22
C ALA A 43 -2.09 -4.88 -9.71
N VAL A 44 -2.25 -5.25 -8.43
CA VAL A 44 -3.56 -5.44 -7.80
C VAL A 44 -4.25 -4.09 -7.57
N CYS A 45 -3.54 -3.10 -7.03
CA CYS A 45 -4.07 -1.75 -6.81
C CYS A 45 -4.57 -1.10 -8.12
N GLU A 46 -3.81 -1.21 -9.21
CA GLU A 46 -4.19 -0.68 -10.52
C GLU A 46 -5.43 -1.37 -11.09
N ARG A 47 -5.56 -2.69 -10.90
CA ARG A 47 -6.78 -3.44 -11.26
C ARG A 47 -7.97 -3.00 -10.43
N ALA A 48 -7.80 -2.84 -9.12
CA ALA A 48 -8.84 -2.34 -8.23
C ALA A 48 -9.27 -0.92 -8.62
N GLN A 49 -8.32 -0.03 -8.91
CA GLN A 49 -8.58 1.36 -9.34
C GLN A 49 -9.43 1.41 -10.61
N ARG A 50 -9.11 0.56 -11.62
CA ARG A 50 -9.92 0.45 -12.83
C ARG A 50 -11.35 -0.04 -12.54
N GLY A 51 -11.50 -0.99 -11.61
CA GLY A 51 -12.80 -1.49 -11.18
C GLY A 51 -13.66 -0.42 -10.51
N VAL A 52 -13.12 0.28 -9.52
CA VAL A 52 -13.86 1.31 -8.75
C VAL A 52 -14.14 2.58 -9.55
N ALA A 53 -13.42 2.83 -10.64
CA ALA A 53 -13.69 3.94 -11.56
C ALA A 53 -14.94 3.72 -12.43
N SER A 54 -15.49 2.50 -12.48
CA SER A 54 -16.70 2.20 -13.23
C SER A 54 -17.93 2.85 -12.62
N ARG A 55 -18.81 3.42 -13.46
CA ARG A 55 -20.12 3.94 -13.04
C ARG A 55 -21.04 2.86 -12.44
N ALA A 56 -20.80 1.59 -12.75
CA ALA A 56 -21.56 0.47 -12.20
C ALA A 56 -21.16 0.13 -10.76
N TYR A 57 -19.94 0.51 -10.34
CA TYR A 57 -19.47 0.32 -8.98
C TYR A 57 -20.18 1.30 -8.04
N ARG A 58 -20.83 0.78 -7.00
CA ARG A 58 -21.60 1.59 -6.03
C ARG A 58 -21.06 1.50 -4.61
N THR A 59 -20.66 0.31 -4.16
CA THR A 59 -20.14 0.08 -2.81
C THR A 59 -19.36 -1.24 -2.75
N GLY A 60 -18.58 -1.42 -1.69
CA GLY A 60 -17.90 -2.66 -1.33
C GLY A 60 -18.15 -3.01 0.14
N VAL A 61 -17.74 -4.21 0.55
CA VAL A 61 -17.81 -4.66 1.95
C VAL A 61 -16.42 -5.04 2.42
N TYR A 62 -16.13 -4.76 3.68
CA TYR A 62 -14.91 -5.25 4.33
C TYR A 62 -15.18 -6.64 4.91
N PRO A 63 -14.54 -7.71 4.41
CA PRO A 63 -14.58 -9.01 5.07
C PRO A 63 -13.90 -8.93 6.43
N ARG A 64 -14.14 -9.91 7.31
CA ARG A 64 -13.56 -9.98 8.66
C ARG A 64 -12.03 -9.82 8.67
N ASN A 65 -11.35 -10.33 7.65
CA ASN A 65 -9.88 -10.27 7.55
C ASN A 65 -9.37 -8.86 7.25
N ASP A 66 -10.22 -7.96 6.76
CA ASP A 66 -9.84 -6.59 6.33
C ASP A 66 -10.08 -5.56 7.44
N ARG A 67 -10.10 -6.00 8.70
CA ARG A 67 -10.30 -5.13 9.88
C ARG A 67 -9.38 -3.92 9.88
N LEU A 68 -8.08 -4.12 9.56
CA LEU A 68 -7.11 -3.03 9.53
C LEU A 68 -7.38 -2.04 8.39
N LEU A 69 -7.88 -2.51 7.24
CA LEU A 69 -8.26 -1.63 6.13
C LEU A 69 -9.49 -0.80 6.48
N PHE A 70 -10.45 -1.40 7.18
CA PHE A 70 -11.61 -0.69 7.73
C PHE A 70 -11.17 0.40 8.71
N ASP A 71 -10.35 0.05 9.70
CA ASP A 71 -9.88 0.99 10.73
C ASP A 71 -9.07 2.16 10.10
N PHE A 72 -8.24 1.89 9.08
CA PHE A 72 -7.55 2.93 8.31
C PHE A 72 -8.50 3.86 7.56
N ASN A 73 -9.54 3.31 6.91
CA ASN A 73 -10.53 4.13 6.22
C ASN A 73 -11.30 5.01 7.21
N GLU A 74 -11.66 4.49 8.38
CA GLU A 74 -12.30 5.27 9.44
C GLU A 74 -11.44 6.44 9.93
N LEU A 75 -10.13 6.21 10.12
CA LEU A 75 -9.17 7.26 10.43
C LEU A 75 -9.15 8.34 9.33
N TYR A 76 -9.03 7.93 8.07
CA TYR A 76 -9.00 8.84 6.93
C TYR A 76 -10.29 9.66 6.81
N ARG A 77 -11.46 9.02 6.94
CA ARG A 77 -12.77 9.68 6.92
C ARG A 77 -12.87 10.72 8.02
N THR A 78 -12.46 10.37 9.24
CA THR A 78 -12.45 11.29 10.37
C THR A 78 -11.55 12.50 10.10
N ALA A 79 -10.33 12.28 9.59
CA ALA A 79 -9.41 13.35 9.22
C ALA A 79 -9.96 14.28 8.12
N MET A 80 -10.80 13.74 7.23
CA MET A 80 -11.49 14.49 6.17
C MET A 80 -12.83 15.10 6.61
N GLY A 81 -13.19 15.03 7.90
CA GLY A 81 -14.47 15.53 8.42
C GLY A 81 -15.70 14.77 7.90
N ARG A 82 -15.52 13.52 7.45
CA ARG A 82 -16.60 12.66 6.95
C ARG A 82 -17.17 11.78 8.07
N PRO A 83 -18.47 11.44 8.03
CA PRO A 83 -19.06 10.51 8.98
C PRO A 83 -18.39 9.15 8.93
N ARG A 84 -18.33 8.46 10.07
CA ARG A 84 -17.93 7.05 10.15
C ARG A 84 -18.86 6.16 9.32
N LEU A 85 -18.33 5.04 8.80
CA LEU A 85 -19.13 4.02 8.11
C LEU A 85 -19.97 3.20 9.10
N GLY A 86 -19.57 3.16 10.37
CA GLY A 86 -20.26 2.56 11.50
C GLY A 86 -19.71 3.09 12.81
#